data_AF-A0A0P6WFX1-F1
#
_entry.id   AF-A0A0P6WFX1-F1
#
_cell.length_a   1.000
_cell.length_b   1.000
_cell.length_c   1.000
_cell.angle_alpha   90.00
_cell.angle_beta   90.00
_cell.angle_gamma   90.00
#
_symmetry.space_group_name_H-M   'P 1'
#
loop_
_entity.id
_entity.type
_entity.pdbx_description
1 polymer ?
#
loop_
_entity_poly.entity_id
_entity_poly.type
_entity_poly.pdbx_seq_one_letter_code
_entity_poly.pdbx_strand_id
1 'polypeptide(L)'
;MTSPETAPPPGTAAPVVILVGTQMAENVGAAMRAMANFGLRRLRLVDPREPFPNDKAIAMASGSDAILDPVETFPTLEAALQGLNTVFATTARAHDIAKPVVSPATAAPLLRAAIDRGETVGLVFGRERNGLTSDEVGLADAILTIPIDPAFPSLNLGQAVLTVAYEWRKVVIGDTAWTPFPEKERSPLASKEDVLGFFGHLETALDTVEFFRPPEKRGSMVRNLRSIFQKARLTEQEVRSLRGVLSALERRPTRPTAARHAHRNVEATGGEGDDDR
;
A
#
# COMPACT_ATOMS: atom_id res chain seq x y z
N MET A 1 -2.17 -7.82 22.82
CA MET A 1 -2.91 -7.44 21.60
C MET A 1 -2.77 -5.94 21.45
N THR A 2 -1.72 -5.48 20.79
CA THR A 2 -1.42 -4.07 20.52
C THR A 2 -1.96 -3.72 19.14
N SER A 3 -2.79 -2.67 19.07
CA SER A 3 -3.37 -2.11 17.85
C SER A 3 -2.27 -1.75 16.83
N PRO A 4 -2.50 -1.89 15.51
CA PRO A 4 -1.58 -1.37 14.51
C PRO A 4 -1.87 0.11 14.29
N GLU A 5 -1.46 0.94 15.25
CA GLU A 5 -1.32 2.37 15.01
C GLU A 5 0.07 2.61 14.45
N THR A 6 0.18 2.63 13.12
CA THR A 6 1.38 3.16 12.44
C THR A 6 0.98 4.11 11.34
N ALA A 7 0.27 5.17 11.74
CA ALA A 7 0.56 6.47 11.15
C ALA A 7 1.98 6.84 11.61
N PRO A 8 2.89 7.27 10.71
CA PRO A 8 4.20 7.74 11.15
C PRO A 8 4.01 8.88 12.16
N PRO A 9 4.84 8.97 13.21
CA PRO A 9 4.67 9.99 14.23
C PRO A 9 4.68 11.40 13.61
N PRO A 10 3.82 12.32 14.09
CA PRO A 10 3.88 13.72 13.69
C PRO A 10 5.29 14.27 14.00
N GLY A 11 5.97 14.79 12.97
CA GLY A 11 7.34 15.32 13.09
C GLY A 11 8.42 14.58 12.31
N THR A 12 8.09 13.58 11.48
CA THR A 12 9.07 13.01 10.55
C THR A 12 9.36 14.07 9.47
N ALA A 13 10.56 14.66 9.49
CA ALA A 13 10.98 15.61 8.47
C ALA A 13 10.79 14.99 7.08
N ALA A 14 10.10 15.71 6.20
CA ALA A 14 9.71 15.25 4.87
C ALA A 14 9.93 16.37 3.85
N PRO A 15 10.13 16.07 2.55
CA PRO A 15 10.35 17.10 1.55
C PRO A 15 9.23 18.15 1.49
N VAL A 16 9.61 19.40 1.26
CA VAL A 16 8.68 20.47 0.87
C VAL A 16 8.36 20.31 -0.61
N VAL A 17 7.07 20.23 -0.96
CA VAL A 17 6.64 20.20 -2.36
C VAL A 17 6.45 21.62 -2.85
N ILE A 18 7.04 21.95 -3.99
CA ILE A 18 7.01 23.29 -4.59
C ILE A 18 6.41 23.17 -5.99
N LEU A 19 5.30 23.86 -6.25
CA LEU A 19 4.65 23.86 -7.56
C LEU A 19 4.85 25.23 -8.23
N VAL A 20 5.45 25.24 -9.42
CA VAL A 20 5.81 26.46 -10.13
C VAL A 20 4.85 26.74 -11.28
N GLY A 21 4.23 27.92 -11.25
CA GLY A 21 3.42 28.46 -12.33
C GLY A 21 2.20 27.62 -12.69
N THR A 22 1.56 26.98 -11.70
CA THR A 22 0.42 26.08 -11.90
C THR A 22 -0.70 26.78 -12.67
N GLN A 23 -1.16 26.18 -13.77
CA GLN A 23 -2.14 26.79 -14.68
C GLN A 23 -3.58 26.55 -14.28
N MET A 24 -3.85 25.44 -13.58
CA MET A 24 -5.19 25.05 -13.13
C MET A 24 -5.20 24.78 -11.64
N ALA A 25 -6.13 25.40 -10.92
CA ALA A 25 -6.31 25.16 -9.49
C ALA A 25 -6.59 23.68 -9.15
N GLU A 26 -7.26 22.94 -10.05
CA GLU A 26 -7.50 21.50 -9.91
C GLU A 26 -6.19 20.70 -9.84
N ASN A 27 -5.13 21.13 -10.54
CA ASN A 27 -3.84 20.44 -10.45
C ASN A 27 -3.16 20.68 -9.09
N VAL A 28 -3.36 21.84 -8.49
CA VAL A 28 -2.95 22.10 -7.09
C VAL A 28 -3.69 21.15 -6.16
N GLY A 29 -5.01 21.04 -6.29
CA GLY A 29 -5.81 20.11 -5.48
C GLY A 29 -5.42 18.63 -5.68
N ALA A 30 -5.13 18.23 -6.92
CA ALA A 30 -4.64 16.88 -7.23
C ALA A 30 -3.28 16.60 -6.59
N ALA A 31 -2.37 17.58 -6.60
CA ALA A 31 -1.08 17.49 -5.91
C ALA A 31 -1.25 17.42 -4.38
N MET A 32 -2.12 18.24 -3.79
CA MET A 32 -2.45 18.19 -2.35
C MET A 32 -2.94 16.81 -1.93
N ARG A 33 -3.85 16.23 -2.72
CA ARG A 33 -4.37 14.87 -2.48
C ARG A 33 -3.28 13.81 -2.60
N ALA A 34 -2.43 13.90 -3.62
CA ALA A 34 -1.29 13.02 -3.79
C ALA A 34 -0.32 13.11 -2.59
N MET A 35 -0.01 14.32 -2.14
CA MET A 35 0.83 14.56 -0.96
C MET A 35 0.27 13.89 0.29
N ALA A 36 -1.01 14.12 0.60
CA ALA A 36 -1.66 13.57 1.78
C ALA A 36 -1.72 12.03 1.76
N ASN A 37 -1.95 11.41 0.60
CA ASN A 37 -1.94 9.95 0.45
C ASN A 37 -0.61 9.31 0.89
N PHE A 38 0.50 10.04 0.78
CA PHE A 38 1.85 9.53 1.00
C PHE A 38 2.61 10.25 2.12
N GLY A 39 1.92 11.03 2.93
CA GLY A 39 2.46 11.63 4.15
C GLY A 39 3.33 12.88 3.91
N LEU A 40 3.21 13.54 2.76
CA LEU A 40 3.79 14.87 2.53
C LEU A 40 2.77 15.94 2.96
N ARG A 41 3.24 16.98 3.65
CA ARG A 41 2.35 17.99 4.28
C ARG A 41 2.64 19.44 3.90
N ARG A 42 3.89 19.75 3.52
CA ARG A 42 4.35 21.12 3.27
C ARG A 42 4.29 21.44 1.78
N LEU A 43 3.44 22.40 1.42
CA LEU A 43 3.22 22.85 0.04
C LEU A 43 3.57 24.33 -0.10
N ARG A 44 4.40 24.65 -1.09
CA ARG A 44 4.68 26.01 -1.55
C ARG A 44 4.22 26.17 -2.99
N LEU A 45 3.51 27.26 -3.27
CA LEU A 45 3.07 27.63 -4.61
C LEU A 45 3.87 28.83 -5.08
N VAL A 46 4.45 28.76 -6.28
CA VAL A 46 5.20 29.85 -6.90
C VAL A 46 4.40 30.38 -8.07
N ASP A 47 4.03 31.65 -8.01
CA ASP A 47 3.29 32.37 -9.05
C ASP A 47 2.12 31.54 -9.64
N PRO A 48 1.19 31.04 -8.79
CA PRO A 48 0.06 30.26 -9.30
C PRO A 48 -0.85 31.17 -10.14
N ARG A 49 -1.31 30.68 -11.30
CA ARG A 49 -2.16 31.47 -12.21
C ARG A 49 -3.46 31.91 -11.56
N GLU A 50 -4.06 31.02 -10.76
CA GLU A 50 -5.20 31.34 -9.92
C GLU A 50 -4.71 31.54 -8.48
N PRO A 51 -5.11 32.62 -7.79
CA PRO A 51 -4.76 32.83 -6.39
C PRO A 51 -5.23 31.66 -5.50
N PHE A 52 -4.48 31.39 -4.43
CA PHE A 52 -4.84 30.43 -3.39
C PHE A 52 -5.18 31.19 -2.09
N PRO A 53 -6.19 30.77 -1.30
CA PRO A 53 -7.05 29.59 -1.46
C PRO A 53 -8.00 29.67 -2.66
N ASN A 54 -8.33 28.51 -3.24
CA ASN A 54 -9.19 28.38 -4.42
C ASN A 54 -10.18 27.22 -4.25
N ASP A 55 -11.47 27.47 -4.49
CA ASP A 55 -12.54 26.49 -4.29
C ASP A 55 -12.38 25.23 -5.15
N LYS A 56 -11.86 25.36 -6.38
CA LYS A 56 -11.63 24.20 -7.25
C LYS A 56 -10.48 23.34 -6.75
N ALA A 57 -9.42 23.97 -6.23
CA ALA A 57 -8.30 23.26 -5.62
C ALA A 57 -8.79 22.49 -4.38
N ILE A 58 -9.56 23.15 -3.51
CA ILE A 58 -10.12 22.55 -2.28
C ILE A 58 -11.07 21.38 -2.63
N ALA A 59 -11.96 21.58 -3.61
CA ALA A 59 -12.86 20.52 -4.08
C ALA A 59 -12.09 19.32 -4.62
N MET A 60 -11.05 19.54 -5.44
CA MET A 60 -10.21 18.47 -6.00
C MET A 60 -9.33 17.78 -4.95
N ALA A 61 -8.94 18.51 -3.89
CA ALA A 61 -8.18 17.98 -2.76
C ALA A 61 -8.98 16.97 -1.92
N SER A 62 -10.32 17.00 -1.97
CA SER A 62 -11.20 16.00 -1.36
C SER A 62 -10.91 15.77 0.15
N GLY A 63 -10.74 16.84 0.93
CA GLY A 63 -10.50 16.79 2.37
C GLY A 63 -9.04 16.63 2.78
N SER A 64 -8.11 16.51 1.83
CA SER A 64 -6.67 16.48 2.12
C SER A 64 -6.11 17.81 2.60
N ASP A 65 -6.78 18.92 2.33
CA ASP A 65 -6.46 20.26 2.81
C ASP A 65 -6.40 20.35 4.34
N ALA A 66 -7.23 19.58 5.05
CA ALA A 66 -7.20 19.50 6.51
C ALA A 66 -5.96 18.75 7.06
N ILE A 67 -5.27 17.99 6.21
CA ILE A 67 -4.07 17.21 6.57
C ILE A 67 -2.80 18.00 6.27
N LEU A 68 -2.83 18.91 5.30
CA LEU A 68 -1.65 19.70 4.94
C LEU A 68 -1.35 20.77 6.00
N ASP A 69 -0.11 21.19 6.04
CA ASP A 69 0.27 22.41 6.76
C ASP A 69 -0.20 23.64 5.93
N PRO A 70 -0.29 24.85 6.52
CA PRO A 70 -0.72 26.03 5.79
C PRO A 70 0.05 26.21 4.47
N VAL A 71 -0.68 26.31 3.36
CA VAL A 71 -0.08 26.47 2.03
C VAL A 71 0.53 27.87 1.92
N GLU A 72 1.80 27.93 1.57
CA GLU A 72 2.54 29.18 1.40
C GLU A 72 2.58 29.57 -0.09
N THR A 73 2.39 30.86 -0.40
CA THR A 73 2.47 31.40 -1.77
C THR A 73 3.66 32.34 -1.90
N PHE A 74 4.40 32.22 -3.00
CA PHE A 74 5.61 33.01 -3.27
C PHE A 74 5.58 33.61 -4.68
N PRO A 75 6.15 34.81 -4.87
CA PRO A 75 6.21 35.45 -6.18
C PRO A 75 7.26 34.83 -7.11
N THR A 76 8.33 34.24 -6.56
CA THR A 76 9.41 33.63 -7.36
C THR A 76 9.90 32.31 -6.74
N LEU A 77 10.59 31.50 -7.55
CA LEU A 77 11.12 30.23 -7.07
C LEU A 77 12.21 30.45 -6.02
N GLU A 78 13.09 31.43 -6.20
CA GLU A 78 14.16 31.78 -5.25
C GLU A 78 13.60 32.11 -3.86
N ALA A 79 12.44 32.78 -3.80
CA ALA A 79 11.76 33.06 -2.54
C ALA A 79 11.21 31.77 -1.91
N ALA A 80 10.61 30.89 -2.71
CA ALA A 80 10.12 29.59 -2.23
C ALA A 80 11.24 28.61 -1.85
N LEU A 81 12.48 28.82 -2.30
CA LEU A 81 13.63 27.98 -1.95
C LEU A 81 14.31 28.41 -0.65
N GLN A 82 13.96 29.57 -0.08
CA GLN A 82 14.56 30.03 1.17
C GLN A 82 14.37 29.02 2.31
N GLY A 83 15.46 28.77 3.03
CA GLY A 83 15.53 27.80 4.13
C GLY A 83 15.70 26.34 3.71
N LEU A 84 15.78 26.04 2.40
CA LEU A 84 16.08 24.69 1.91
C LEU A 84 17.58 24.52 1.67
N ASN A 85 18.09 23.33 1.96
CA ASN A 85 19.49 22.93 1.79
C ASN A 85 19.70 22.02 0.57
N THR A 86 18.70 21.19 0.22
CA THR A 86 18.78 20.28 -0.94
C THR A 86 17.48 20.33 -1.73
N VAL A 87 17.56 20.56 -3.02
CA VAL A 87 16.41 20.83 -3.90
C VAL A 87 16.53 19.98 -5.15
N PHE A 88 15.50 19.17 -5.44
CA PHE A 88 15.47 18.36 -6.65
C PHE A 88 14.40 18.89 -7.61
N ALA A 89 14.79 19.18 -8.86
CA ALA A 89 13.89 19.68 -9.89
C ALA A 89 13.37 18.54 -10.77
N THR A 90 12.04 18.44 -10.88
CA THR A 90 11.41 17.40 -11.71
C THR A 90 11.31 17.82 -13.18
N THR A 91 11.77 16.96 -14.08
CA THR A 91 11.67 17.20 -15.53
C THR A 91 11.53 15.90 -16.31
N ALA A 92 10.74 15.94 -17.38
CA ALA A 92 10.62 14.87 -18.34
C ALA A 92 11.55 15.04 -19.56
N ARG A 93 12.31 16.14 -19.62
CA ARG A 93 13.16 16.49 -20.78
C ARG A 93 14.63 16.53 -20.36
N ALA A 94 15.51 16.19 -21.31
CA ALA A 94 16.92 16.48 -21.13
C ALA A 94 17.13 18.00 -21.13
N HIS A 95 17.92 18.49 -20.19
CA HIS A 95 18.42 19.86 -20.15
C HIS A 95 19.92 19.81 -20.36
N ASP A 96 20.48 20.78 -21.11
CA ASP A 96 21.93 20.93 -21.30
C ASP A 96 22.61 21.56 -20.07
N ILE A 97 22.29 21.01 -18.90
CA ILE A 97 22.82 21.45 -17.61
C ILE A 97 23.51 20.24 -16.99
N ALA A 98 24.80 20.37 -16.71
CA ALA A 98 25.61 19.32 -16.10
C ALA A 98 25.25 19.18 -14.60
N LYS A 99 24.16 18.47 -14.31
CA LYS A 99 23.71 18.12 -12.95
C LYS A 99 23.48 16.62 -12.82
N PRO A 100 23.57 16.06 -11.60
CA PRO A 100 23.14 14.69 -11.36
C PRO A 100 21.69 14.49 -11.80
N VAL A 101 21.43 13.43 -12.57
CA VAL A 101 20.08 13.02 -12.97
C VAL A 101 19.74 11.73 -12.23
N VAL A 102 18.62 11.72 -11.52
CA VAL A 102 18.18 10.61 -10.67
C VAL A 102 16.74 10.23 -10.96
N SER A 103 16.43 8.94 -10.81
CA SER A 103 15.04 8.46 -10.83
C SER A 103 14.34 8.73 -9.49
N PRO A 104 12.99 8.71 -9.42
CA PRO A 104 12.26 8.80 -8.15
C PRO A 104 12.74 7.79 -7.09
N ALA A 105 13.01 6.54 -7.51
CA ALA A 105 13.50 5.48 -6.63
C ALA A 105 14.90 5.76 -6.06
N THR A 106 15.72 6.53 -6.78
CA THR A 106 17.06 6.97 -6.31
C THR A 106 16.97 8.26 -5.51
N ALA A 107 16.07 9.16 -5.89
CA ALA A 107 15.89 10.44 -5.23
C ALA A 107 15.36 10.31 -3.80
N ALA A 108 14.38 9.43 -3.57
CA ALA A 108 13.77 9.28 -2.26
C ALA A 108 14.77 8.89 -1.14
N PRO A 109 15.67 7.90 -1.33
CA PRO A 109 16.73 7.62 -0.36
C PRO A 109 17.72 8.77 -0.15
N LEU A 110 18.08 9.51 -1.21
CA LEU A 110 18.99 10.65 -1.11
C LEU A 110 18.39 11.79 -0.28
N LEU A 111 17.12 12.13 -0.54
CA LEU A 111 16.38 13.12 0.23
C LEU A 111 16.22 12.68 1.69
N ARG A 112 15.98 11.39 1.92
CA ARG A 112 15.88 10.85 3.29
C ARG A 112 17.20 10.96 4.02
N ALA A 113 18.31 10.60 3.37
CA ALA A 113 19.64 10.72 3.95
C ALA A 113 20.02 12.19 4.23
N ALA A 114 19.60 13.14 3.39
CA ALA A 114 19.77 14.57 3.64
C ALA A 114 18.99 15.01 4.89
N ILE A 115 17.72 14.61 4.99
CA ILE A 115 16.91 14.85 6.19
C ILE A 115 17.55 14.26 7.45
N ASP A 116 18.07 13.03 7.38
CA ASP A 116 18.73 12.38 8.52
C ASP A 116 20.04 13.10 8.94
N ARG A 117 20.64 13.90 8.05
CA ARG A 117 21.75 14.83 8.37
C ARG A 117 21.29 16.18 8.93
N GLY A 118 19.99 16.40 9.07
CA GLY A 118 19.40 17.66 9.53
C GLY A 118 19.18 18.70 8.43
N GLU A 119 19.27 18.33 7.16
CA GLU A 119 19.02 19.23 6.03
C GLU A 119 17.51 19.38 5.77
N THR A 120 17.08 20.58 5.39
CA THR A 120 15.72 20.80 4.88
C THR A 120 15.72 20.60 3.37
N VAL A 121 14.81 19.76 2.87
CA VAL A 121 14.82 19.35 1.45
C VAL A 121 13.55 19.76 0.70
N GLY A 122 13.68 19.97 -0.61
CA GLY A 122 12.59 20.39 -1.49
C GLY A 122 12.49 19.59 -2.79
N LEU A 123 11.27 19.48 -3.29
CA LEU A 123 10.91 18.87 -4.57
C LEU A 123 10.19 19.91 -5.42
N VAL A 124 10.78 20.29 -6.57
CA VAL A 124 10.23 21.33 -7.45
C VAL A 124 9.54 20.70 -8.66
N PHE A 125 8.28 21.06 -8.88
CA PHE A 125 7.49 20.63 -10.02
C PHE A 125 7.10 21.82 -10.87
N GLY A 126 7.27 21.66 -12.18
CA GLY A 126 7.02 22.73 -13.15
C GLY A 126 5.59 22.80 -13.66
N ARG A 127 5.41 23.72 -14.61
CA ARG A 127 4.15 24.01 -15.28
C ARG A 127 3.69 22.84 -16.13
N GLU A 128 2.39 22.65 -16.30
CA GLU A 128 1.79 21.51 -16.99
C GLU A 128 2.23 21.36 -18.45
N ARG A 129 2.40 22.47 -19.17
CA ARG A 129 2.74 22.45 -20.60
C ARG A 129 4.25 22.47 -20.87
N ASN A 130 4.96 23.29 -20.10
CA ASN A 130 6.33 23.67 -20.41
C ASN A 130 7.34 23.14 -19.39
N GLY A 131 6.87 22.55 -18.29
CA GLY A 131 7.74 22.12 -17.19
C GLY A 131 8.43 23.31 -16.51
N LEU A 132 9.64 23.04 -16.03
CA LEU A 132 10.55 24.03 -15.46
C LEU A 132 11.41 24.66 -16.57
N THR A 133 11.70 25.95 -16.44
CA THR A 133 12.69 26.62 -17.29
C THR A 133 14.10 26.13 -16.97
N SER A 134 15.05 26.35 -17.88
CA SER A 134 16.46 26.04 -17.61
C SER A 134 17.00 26.80 -16.40
N ASP A 135 16.55 28.05 -16.18
CA ASP A 135 16.94 28.85 -15.02
C ASP A 135 16.37 28.25 -13.72
N GLU A 136 15.12 27.80 -13.73
CA GLU A 136 14.49 27.13 -12.58
C GLU A 136 15.18 25.78 -12.26
N VAL A 137 15.53 25.00 -13.28
CA VAL A 137 16.37 23.79 -13.11
C VAL A 137 17.77 24.17 -12.61
N GLY A 138 18.28 25.33 -13.03
CA GLY A 138 19.54 25.94 -12.61
C GLY A 138 19.65 26.18 -11.10
N LEU A 139 18.53 26.33 -10.40
CA LEU A 139 18.48 26.54 -8.95
C LEU A 139 18.49 25.25 -8.10
N ALA A 140 18.30 24.07 -8.70
CA ALA A 140 18.23 22.79 -7.99
C ALA A 140 19.59 22.06 -7.89
N ASP A 141 19.78 21.21 -6.89
CA ASP A 141 21.02 20.41 -6.74
C ASP A 141 21.05 19.19 -7.66
N ALA A 142 19.88 18.64 -7.99
CA ALA A 142 19.75 17.49 -8.88
C ALA A 142 18.49 17.57 -9.75
N ILE A 143 18.53 16.85 -10.86
CA ILE A 143 17.40 16.64 -11.75
C ILE A 143 16.74 15.31 -11.39
N LEU A 144 15.44 15.33 -11.14
CA LEU A 144 14.62 14.14 -10.92
C LEU A 144 13.80 13.85 -12.18
N THR A 145 14.07 12.73 -12.83
CA THR A 145 13.37 12.32 -14.05
C THR A 145 12.57 11.05 -13.81
N ILE A 146 11.24 11.15 -13.96
CA ILE A 146 10.34 10.00 -13.91
C ILE A 146 10.51 9.22 -15.22
N PRO A 147 10.83 7.91 -15.19
CA PRO A 147 11.05 7.11 -16.38
C PRO A 147 9.72 6.76 -17.06
N ILE A 148 9.14 7.72 -17.77
CA ILE A 148 7.93 7.56 -18.58
C ILE A 148 8.26 7.14 -20.01
N ASP A 149 7.25 6.67 -20.74
CA ASP A 149 7.40 6.29 -22.15
C ASP A 149 7.85 7.51 -22.98
N PRO A 150 9.02 7.43 -23.68
CA PRO A 150 9.49 8.50 -24.54
C PRO A 150 8.52 8.89 -25.67
N ALA A 151 7.61 8.00 -26.06
CA ALA A 151 6.58 8.30 -27.07
C ALA A 151 5.51 9.26 -26.55
N PHE A 152 5.36 9.39 -25.22
CA PHE A 152 4.43 10.31 -24.59
C PHE A 152 4.99 10.89 -23.27
N PRO A 153 5.97 11.81 -23.35
CA PRO A 153 6.73 12.27 -22.19
C PRO A 153 6.00 13.41 -21.44
N SER A 154 4.73 13.18 -21.08
CA SER A 154 3.89 14.17 -20.40
C SER A 154 3.02 13.52 -19.34
N LEU A 155 3.30 13.80 -18.06
CA LEU A 155 2.44 13.44 -16.94
C LEU A 155 1.63 14.65 -16.49
N ASN A 156 0.41 14.39 -16.01
CA ASN A 156 -0.33 15.41 -15.26
C ASN A 156 0.46 15.77 -13.98
N LEU A 157 0.41 17.03 -13.55
CA LEU A 157 1.14 17.52 -12.37
C LEU A 157 0.85 16.70 -11.11
N GLY A 158 -0.42 16.43 -10.82
CA GLY A 158 -0.81 15.61 -9.67
C GLY A 158 -0.28 14.18 -9.77
N GLN A 159 -0.20 13.61 -10.98
CA GLN A 159 0.38 12.27 -11.20
C GLN A 159 1.91 12.25 -11.02
N ALA A 160 2.59 13.31 -11.44
CA ALA A 160 4.03 13.46 -11.21
C ALA A 160 4.32 13.54 -9.70
N VAL A 161 3.58 14.39 -8.97
CA VAL A 161 3.68 14.49 -7.51
C VAL A 161 3.36 13.15 -6.85
N LEU A 162 2.30 12.46 -7.27
CA LEU A 162 1.91 11.14 -6.78
C LEU A 162 3.04 10.10 -6.92
N THR A 163 3.68 10.06 -8.08
CA THR A 163 4.74 9.08 -8.37
C THR A 163 5.95 9.29 -7.47
N VAL A 164 6.37 10.55 -7.28
CA VAL A 164 7.49 10.88 -6.40
C VAL A 164 7.13 10.67 -4.93
N ALA A 165 5.93 11.05 -4.53
CA ALA A 165 5.45 10.88 -3.16
C ALA A 165 5.30 9.39 -2.79
N TYR A 166 4.90 8.54 -3.72
CA TYR A 166 4.85 7.08 -3.52
C TYR A 166 6.25 6.50 -3.24
N GLU A 167 7.25 6.85 -4.04
CA GLU A 167 8.63 6.41 -3.79
C GLU A 167 9.19 6.95 -2.47
N TRP A 168 8.85 8.19 -2.11
CA TRP A 168 9.14 8.72 -0.78
C TRP A 168 8.51 7.86 0.33
N ARG A 169 7.23 7.50 0.21
CA ARG A 169 6.54 6.69 1.21
C ARG A 169 7.16 5.32 1.39
N LYS A 170 7.62 4.67 0.32
CA LYS A 170 8.35 3.39 0.42
C LYS A 170 9.61 3.51 1.28
N VAL A 171 10.38 4.58 1.10
CA VAL A 171 11.58 4.84 1.90
C VAL A 171 11.22 5.13 3.36
N VAL A 172 10.14 5.88 3.61
CA VAL A 172 9.66 6.14 4.98
C VAL A 172 9.21 4.85 5.69
N ILE A 173 8.55 3.94 4.97
CA ILE A 173 8.12 2.65 5.51
C ILE A 173 9.31 1.73 5.78
N GLY A 174 10.34 1.76 4.93
CA GLY A 174 11.55 0.95 5.08
C GLY A 174 11.37 -0.55 4.77
N ASP A 175 10.16 -0.96 4.40
CA ASP A 175 9.80 -2.30 3.95
C ASP A 175 8.88 -2.21 2.73
N THR A 176 9.39 -2.65 1.58
CA THR A 176 8.64 -2.61 0.32
C THR A 176 7.53 -3.65 0.23
N ALA A 177 7.52 -4.66 1.11
CA ALA A 177 6.47 -5.67 1.20
C ALA A 177 5.36 -5.28 2.19
N TRP A 178 5.54 -4.19 2.95
CA TRP A 178 4.58 -3.77 3.96
C TRP A 178 3.23 -3.39 3.34
N THR A 179 2.17 -3.88 3.97
CA THR A 179 0.78 -3.47 3.69
C THR A 179 0.10 -3.08 4.99
N PRO A 180 -0.83 -2.10 5.00
CA PRO A 180 -1.57 -1.72 6.21
C PRO A 180 -2.52 -2.83 6.68
N PHE A 181 -2.84 -3.77 5.79
CA PHE A 181 -3.67 -4.92 6.10
C PHE A 181 -2.78 -6.17 6.15
N PRO A 182 -2.55 -6.76 7.33
CA PRO A 182 -1.79 -7.98 7.43
C PRO A 182 -2.53 -9.12 6.73
N GLU A 183 -1.78 -10.09 6.20
CA GLU A 183 -2.37 -11.35 5.78
C GLU A 183 -3.06 -11.99 6.98
N LYS A 184 -4.33 -12.40 6.83
CA LYS A 184 -5.01 -13.18 7.87
C LYS A 184 -4.25 -14.49 8.06
N GLU A 185 -3.96 -14.86 9.31
CA GLU A 185 -3.35 -16.15 9.62
C GLU A 185 -4.12 -17.27 8.92
N ARG A 186 -3.50 -17.88 7.91
CA ARG A 186 -4.05 -19.07 7.28
C ARG A 186 -3.83 -20.23 8.25
N SER A 187 -4.83 -21.09 8.41
CA SER A 187 -4.64 -22.38 9.08
C SER A 187 -3.40 -23.06 8.47
N PRO A 188 -2.55 -23.72 9.27
CA PRO A 188 -1.38 -24.41 8.75
C PRO A 188 -1.78 -25.46 7.70
N LEU A 189 -0.83 -25.79 6.82
CA LEU A 189 -1.00 -26.86 5.86
C LEU A 189 -1.34 -28.16 6.59
N ALA A 190 -2.32 -28.88 6.07
CA ALA A 190 -2.69 -30.18 6.61
C ALA A 190 -1.52 -31.16 6.54
N SER A 191 -1.34 -31.95 7.58
CA SER A 191 -0.35 -33.03 7.57
C SER A 191 -0.69 -34.05 6.48
N LYS A 192 0.30 -34.83 6.04
CA LYS A 192 0.02 -35.95 5.10
C LYS A 192 -0.93 -36.97 5.73
N GLU A 193 -0.89 -37.15 7.04
CA GLU A 193 -1.83 -38.00 7.76
C GLU A 193 -3.28 -37.50 7.63
N ASP A 194 -3.52 -36.20 7.85
CA ASP A 194 -4.85 -35.59 7.73
C ASP A 194 -5.43 -35.75 6.32
N VAL A 195 -4.59 -35.46 5.31
CA VAL A 195 -4.94 -35.55 3.89
C VAL A 195 -5.21 -37.01 3.49
N LEU A 196 -4.37 -37.96 3.92
CA LEU A 196 -4.55 -39.37 3.62
C LEU A 196 -5.81 -39.93 4.30
N GLY A 197 -6.09 -39.55 5.54
CA GLY A 197 -7.33 -39.96 6.18
C GLY A 197 -8.58 -39.31 5.55
N PHE A 198 -8.45 -38.10 4.96
CA PHE A 198 -9.53 -37.52 4.16
C PHE A 198 -9.76 -38.31 2.89
N PHE A 199 -8.70 -38.72 2.20
CA PHE A 199 -8.82 -39.61 1.04
C PHE A 199 -9.46 -40.94 1.41
N GLY A 200 -9.09 -41.54 2.53
CA GLY A 200 -9.75 -42.75 3.04
C GLY A 200 -11.25 -42.55 3.24
N HIS A 201 -11.65 -41.48 3.94
CA HIS A 201 -13.07 -41.16 4.15
C HIS A 201 -13.81 -40.91 2.83
N LEU A 202 -13.23 -40.10 1.93
CA LEU A 202 -13.80 -39.82 0.61
C LEU A 202 -14.00 -41.08 -0.22
N GLU A 203 -12.99 -41.95 -0.27
CA GLU A 203 -13.02 -43.20 -1.03
C GLU A 203 -14.08 -44.14 -0.47
N THR A 204 -14.15 -44.33 0.85
CA THR A 204 -15.20 -45.17 1.48
C THR A 204 -16.61 -44.62 1.23
N ALA A 205 -16.80 -43.30 1.34
CA ALA A 205 -18.09 -42.66 1.08
C ALA A 205 -18.53 -42.88 -0.38
N LEU A 206 -17.59 -42.73 -1.33
CA LEU A 206 -17.85 -42.91 -2.76
C LEU A 206 -18.04 -44.39 -3.15
N ASP A 207 -17.34 -45.33 -2.51
CA ASP A 207 -17.57 -46.77 -2.68
C ASP A 207 -18.99 -47.15 -2.22
N THR A 208 -19.47 -46.57 -1.11
CA THR A 208 -20.82 -46.85 -0.55
C THR A 208 -21.95 -46.47 -1.50
N VAL A 209 -21.78 -45.39 -2.28
CA VAL A 209 -22.76 -44.94 -3.29
C VAL A 209 -22.46 -45.48 -4.69
N GLU A 210 -21.58 -46.49 -4.79
CA GLU A 210 -21.22 -47.18 -6.03
C GLU A 210 -20.67 -46.26 -7.14
N PHE A 211 -20.00 -45.16 -6.77
CA PHE A 211 -19.44 -44.19 -7.72
C PHE A 211 -18.34 -44.79 -8.61
N PHE A 212 -17.52 -45.70 -8.08
CA PHE A 212 -16.38 -46.27 -8.79
C PHE A 212 -16.77 -47.44 -9.70
N ARG A 213 -17.48 -47.14 -10.79
CA ARG A 213 -17.84 -48.11 -11.83
C ARG A 213 -17.33 -47.73 -13.22
N PRO A 214 -16.90 -48.70 -14.04
CA PRO A 214 -16.77 -50.13 -13.73
C PRO A 214 -15.54 -50.43 -12.84
N PRO A 215 -15.48 -51.58 -12.12
CA PRO A 215 -14.48 -51.85 -11.08
C PRO A 215 -13.02 -51.72 -11.55
N GLU A 216 -12.74 -52.09 -12.80
CA GLU A 216 -11.42 -51.98 -13.42
C GLU A 216 -10.90 -50.54 -13.53
N LYS A 217 -11.80 -49.54 -13.54
CA LYS A 217 -11.42 -48.13 -13.61
C LYS A 217 -11.23 -47.48 -12.24
N ARG A 218 -11.62 -48.14 -11.15
CA ARG A 218 -11.55 -47.59 -9.78
C ARG A 218 -10.17 -47.02 -9.46
N GLY A 219 -9.10 -47.77 -9.76
CA GLY A 219 -7.73 -47.32 -9.48
C GLY A 219 -7.35 -46.00 -10.18
N SER A 220 -7.79 -45.79 -11.42
CA SER A 220 -7.54 -44.55 -12.16
C SER A 220 -8.37 -43.38 -11.59
N MET A 221 -9.64 -43.63 -11.28
CA MET A 221 -10.55 -42.63 -10.70
C MET A 221 -10.06 -42.16 -9.32
N VAL A 222 -9.63 -43.07 -8.45
CA VAL A 222 -9.05 -42.74 -7.15
C VAL A 222 -7.78 -41.90 -7.31
N ARG A 223 -6.86 -42.28 -8.21
CA ARG A 223 -5.66 -41.48 -8.48
C ARG A 223 -5.99 -40.07 -8.97
N ASN A 224 -7.00 -39.93 -9.83
CA ASN A 224 -7.45 -38.62 -10.31
C ASN A 224 -8.04 -37.77 -9.18
N LEU A 225 -8.92 -38.33 -8.35
CA LEU A 225 -9.49 -37.63 -7.20
C LEU A 225 -8.40 -37.18 -6.22
N ARG A 226 -7.47 -38.08 -5.85
CA ARG A 226 -6.33 -37.73 -4.99
C ARG A 226 -5.48 -36.62 -5.61
N SER A 227 -5.24 -36.66 -6.92
CA SER A 227 -4.44 -35.66 -7.64
C SER A 227 -5.08 -34.27 -7.59
N ILE A 228 -6.41 -34.16 -7.72
CA ILE A 228 -7.13 -32.89 -7.61
C ILE A 228 -6.82 -32.23 -6.25
N PHE A 229 -7.00 -32.97 -5.16
CA PHE A 229 -6.84 -32.42 -3.82
C PHE A 229 -5.37 -32.27 -3.40
N GLN A 230 -4.44 -33.08 -3.91
CA GLN A 230 -3.01 -32.87 -3.64
C GLN A 230 -2.48 -31.58 -4.27
N LYS A 231 -2.99 -31.17 -5.43
CA LYS A 231 -2.63 -29.90 -6.07
C LYS A 231 -3.13 -28.68 -5.27
N ALA A 232 -4.22 -28.86 -4.51
CA ALA A 232 -4.84 -27.78 -3.76
C ALA A 232 -4.04 -27.32 -2.53
N ARG A 233 -3.03 -28.08 -2.07
CA ARG A 233 -2.24 -27.80 -0.85
C ARG A 233 -3.12 -27.40 0.35
N LEU A 234 -4.08 -28.27 0.66
CA LEU A 234 -5.11 -28.02 1.67
C LEU A 234 -4.50 -27.71 3.05
N THR A 235 -5.13 -26.76 3.74
CA THR A 235 -4.93 -26.47 5.15
C THR A 235 -5.69 -27.46 6.03
N GLU A 236 -5.31 -27.57 7.30
CA GLU A 236 -6.03 -28.43 8.26
C GLU A 236 -7.52 -28.07 8.35
N GLN A 237 -7.84 -26.78 8.34
CA GLN A 237 -9.22 -26.31 8.38
C GLN A 237 -10.02 -26.75 7.15
N GLU A 238 -9.42 -26.70 5.97
CA GLU A 238 -10.07 -27.16 4.73
C GLU A 238 -10.28 -28.68 4.75
N VAL A 239 -9.30 -29.46 5.22
CA VAL A 239 -9.45 -30.91 5.41
C VAL A 239 -10.57 -31.22 6.39
N ARG A 240 -10.63 -30.52 7.54
CA ARG A 240 -11.72 -30.66 8.53
C ARG A 240 -13.07 -30.32 7.92
N SER A 241 -13.14 -29.25 7.12
CA SER A 241 -14.37 -28.82 6.44
C SER A 241 -14.83 -29.86 5.41
N LEU A 242 -13.93 -30.37 4.58
CA LEU A 242 -14.21 -31.40 3.58
C LEU A 242 -14.69 -32.71 4.22
N ARG A 243 -14.05 -33.17 5.29
CA ARG A 243 -14.53 -34.34 6.06
C ARG A 243 -15.89 -34.08 6.73
N GLY A 244 -16.14 -32.84 7.15
CA GLY A 244 -17.45 -32.41 7.65
C GLY A 244 -18.54 -32.54 6.58
N VAL A 245 -18.25 -32.10 5.34
CA VAL A 245 -19.15 -32.27 4.18
C VAL A 245 -19.45 -33.74 3.93
N LEU A 246 -18.42 -34.61 3.92
CA LEU A 246 -18.62 -36.06 3.75
C LEU A 246 -19.50 -36.65 4.86
N SER A 247 -19.24 -36.29 6.11
CA SER A 247 -20.03 -36.78 7.26
C SER A 247 -21.50 -36.36 7.14
N ALA A 248 -21.77 -35.12 6.69
CA ALA A 248 -23.13 -34.63 6.48
C ALA A 248 -23.84 -35.35 5.32
N LEU A 249 -23.14 -35.61 4.21
CA LEU A 249 -23.67 -36.38 3.08
C LEU A 249 -23.96 -37.84 3.45
N GLU A 250 -23.15 -38.44 4.31
CA GLU A 250 -23.38 -39.77 4.90
C GLU A 250 -24.52 -39.78 5.95
N ARG A 251 -25.18 -38.64 6.20
CA ARG A 251 -26.21 -38.46 7.24
C ARG A 251 -25.75 -38.86 8.65
N ARG A 252 -24.44 -38.80 8.92
CA ARG A 252 -23.92 -38.93 10.28
C ARG A 252 -24.24 -37.65 11.05
N PRO A 253 -24.70 -37.72 12.31
CA PRO A 253 -24.97 -36.51 13.09
C PRO A 253 -23.69 -35.68 13.20
N THR A 254 -23.66 -34.53 12.55
CA THR A 254 -22.57 -33.57 12.69
C THR A 254 -22.68 -32.96 14.09
N ARG A 255 -21.55 -32.88 14.80
CA ARG A 255 -21.53 -32.41 16.19
C ARG A 255 -22.08 -30.97 16.24
N PRO A 256 -23.15 -30.67 17.00
CA PRO A 256 -23.70 -29.31 17.04
C PRO A 256 -22.68 -28.29 17.55
N THR A 257 -22.54 -27.17 16.85
CA THR A 257 -21.60 -26.07 17.15
C THR A 257 -21.82 -25.45 18.53
N ALA A 258 -22.99 -25.67 19.14
CA ALA A 258 -23.37 -25.12 20.44
C ALA A 258 -22.47 -25.56 21.61
N ALA A 259 -21.82 -26.73 21.53
CA ALA A 259 -20.95 -27.22 22.61
C ALA A 259 -19.62 -26.45 22.74
N ARG A 260 -19.21 -25.69 21.72
CA ARG A 260 -17.98 -24.88 21.75
C ARG A 260 -18.13 -23.54 22.47
N HIS A 261 -19.33 -22.96 22.47
CA HIS A 261 -19.61 -21.72 23.21
C HIS A 261 -19.85 -21.97 24.71
N ALA A 262 -20.31 -23.16 25.08
CA ALA A 262 -20.52 -23.53 26.48
C ALA A 262 -19.20 -23.63 27.26
N HIS A 263 -18.12 -24.18 26.68
CA HIS A 263 -16.85 -24.28 27.42
C HIS A 263 -16.12 -22.95 27.56
N ARG A 264 -16.24 -22.04 26.59
CA ARG A 264 -15.61 -20.71 26.64
C ARG A 264 -16.28 -19.76 27.64
N ASN A 265 -17.55 -19.99 27.97
CA ASN A 265 -18.28 -19.23 28.98
C ASN A 265 -18.13 -19.78 30.41
N VAL A 266 -17.63 -21.00 30.59
CA VAL A 266 -17.40 -21.59 31.93
C VAL A 266 -16.01 -21.22 32.47
N GLU A 267 -15.02 -20.99 31.61
CA GLU A 267 -13.70 -20.48 32.04
C GLU A 267 -13.71 -18.97 32.38
N ALA A 268 -14.68 -18.21 31.87
CA ALA A 268 -14.80 -16.77 32.12
C ALA A 268 -15.53 -16.41 33.42
N THR A 269 -16.18 -17.37 34.09
CA THR A 269 -17.00 -17.14 35.29
C THR A 269 -16.42 -17.73 36.57
N GLY A 270 -15.22 -18.33 36.52
CA GLY A 270 -14.58 -19.01 37.65
C GLY A 270 -13.52 -18.22 38.42
N GLY A 271 -13.46 -16.89 38.25
CA GLY A 271 -12.35 -16.07 38.77
C GLY A 271 -12.77 -14.80 39.50
N GLU A 272 -13.71 -14.88 40.45
CA GLU A 272 -13.88 -13.84 41.48
C GLU A 272 -14.11 -14.55 42.83
N GLY A 273 -12.98 -14.89 43.46
CA GLY A 273 -12.92 -15.23 44.87
C GLY A 273 -12.68 -13.97 45.69
N ASP A 274 -13.68 -13.63 46.51
CA ASP A 274 -13.57 -13.33 47.94
C ASP A 274 -12.23 -12.73 48.43
N ASP A 275 -12.21 -11.42 48.67
CA ASP A 275 -11.37 -10.80 49.71
C ASP A 275 -11.95 -9.43 50.12
N ASP A 276 -12.65 -9.39 51.26
CA ASP A 276 -12.70 -8.20 52.13
C ASP A 276 -13.27 -8.55 53.53
N ARG A 277 -12.35 -8.90 54.44
CA ARG A 277 -12.45 -8.66 55.90
C ARG A 277 -11.07 -8.40 56.50
#